data_AF-A0AA93CG43-F1
#
_entry.id   AF-A0AA93CG43-F1
#
_cell.length_a   1.000
_cell.length_b   1.000
_cell.length_c   1.000
_cell.angle_alpha   90.00
_cell.angle_beta   90.00
_cell.angle_gamma   90.00
#
_symmetry.space_group_name_H-M   'P 1'
#
loop_
_entity.id
_entity.type
_entity.pdbx_description
1 polymer ?
#
loop_
_entity_poly.entity_id
_entity_poly.type
_entity_poly.pdbx_seq_one_letter_code
_entity_poly.pdbx_strand_id
1 'polypeptide(L)'
;IIEPGFNGWLVTQRPRGYYSQQFLESRNRLYVTEYNQRVMQPQLFDPNLYILQINYEQQTDYGYEVNYLLYNYFLFFEKQYRQRFMVSRG
;
A
#
# COMPACT_ATOMS: atom_id res chain seq x y z
N ILE A 1 -7.25 -7.94 2.84
CA ILE A 1 -5.79 -7.92 3.11
C ILE A 1 -5.51 -8.96 4.18
N ILE A 2 -4.65 -9.95 3.91
CA ILE A 2 -4.44 -11.14 4.75
C ILE A 2 -3.14 -11.11 5.55
N GLU A 3 -2.46 -9.97 5.56
CA GLU A 3 -1.16 -9.77 6.17
C GLU A 3 -1.24 -9.91 7.72
N PRO A 4 -0.49 -10.83 8.34
CA PRO A 4 -0.50 -11.01 9.79
C PRO A 4 -0.16 -9.72 10.55
N GLY A 5 -0.97 -9.40 11.56
CA GLY A 5 -0.79 -8.20 12.37
C GLY A 5 -1.31 -6.90 11.74
N PHE A 6 -1.70 -6.90 10.46
CA PHE A 6 -2.22 -5.70 9.79
C PHE A 6 -3.46 -5.14 10.48
N ASN A 7 -4.47 -5.98 10.78
CA ASN A 7 -5.72 -5.52 11.41
C ASN A 7 -5.47 -4.93 12.81
N GLY A 8 -4.57 -5.52 13.61
CA GLY A 8 -4.21 -5.01 14.93
C GLY A 8 -3.38 -3.72 14.87
N TRP A 9 -2.57 -3.54 13.83
CA TRP A 9 -1.87 -2.30 13.59
C TRP A 9 -2.82 -1.20 13.05
N LEU A 10 -3.78 -1.57 12.19
CA LEU A 10 -4.71 -0.64 11.55
C LEU A 10 -5.56 0.14 12.56
N VAL A 11 -5.97 -0.48 13.67
CA VAL A 11 -6.75 0.20 14.72
C VAL A 11 -5.98 1.33 15.42
N THR A 12 -4.64 1.37 15.27
CA THR A 12 -3.79 2.45 15.80
C THR A 12 -3.59 3.60 14.82
N GLN A 13 -4.06 3.45 13.58
CA GLN A 13 -3.91 4.45 12.53
C GLN A 13 -5.01 5.51 12.58
N ARG A 14 -4.85 6.56 11.78
CA ARG A 14 -5.86 7.62 11.65
C ARG A 14 -7.20 7.01 11.25
N PRO A 15 -8.31 7.37 11.91
CA PRO A 15 -9.61 6.78 11.62
C PRO A 15 -10.05 7.07 10.19
N ARG A 16 -10.98 6.24 9.70
CA ARG A 16 -11.65 6.47 8.41
C ARG A 16 -12.29 7.87 8.40
N GLY A 17 -12.23 8.55 7.27
CA GLY A 17 -12.66 9.93 7.08
C GLY A 17 -11.57 10.98 7.30
N TYR A 18 -10.42 10.63 7.91
CA TYR A 18 -9.32 11.57 8.11
C TYR A 18 -8.66 12.00 6.79
N TYR A 19 -8.38 11.04 5.91
CA TYR A 19 -7.87 11.31 4.57
C TYR A 19 -9.03 11.41 3.58
N SER A 20 -8.92 12.29 2.58
CA SER A 20 -9.86 12.32 1.46
C SER A 20 -9.64 11.14 0.51
N GLN A 21 -10.68 10.71 -0.21
CA GLN A 21 -10.56 9.66 -1.22
C GLN A 21 -9.50 10.01 -2.28
N GLN A 22 -9.53 11.24 -2.80
CA GLN A 22 -8.57 11.70 -3.81
C GLN A 22 -7.12 11.63 -3.34
N PHE A 23 -6.86 11.94 -2.05
CA PHE A 23 -5.53 11.78 -1.46
C PHE A 23 -5.11 10.30 -1.47
N LEU A 24 -5.99 9.42 -0.98
CA LEU A 24 -5.71 7.99 -0.89
C LEU A 24 -5.44 7.38 -2.27
N GLU A 25 -6.28 7.68 -3.26
CA GLU A 25 -6.10 7.20 -4.63
C GLU A 25 -4.77 7.66 -5.22
N SER A 26 -4.42 8.94 -5.04
CA SER A 26 -3.17 9.49 -5.57
C SER A 26 -1.95 8.84 -4.93
N ARG A 27 -2.00 8.52 -3.63
CA ARG A 27 -0.94 7.78 -2.93
C ARG A 27 -0.89 6.32 -3.38
N ASN A 28 -2.04 5.66 -3.48
CA ASN A 28 -2.13 4.25 -3.87
C ASN A 28 -1.59 4.02 -5.29
N ARG A 29 -1.86 4.93 -6.24
CA ARG A 29 -1.29 4.85 -7.59
C ARG A 29 0.23 4.73 -7.57
N LEU A 30 0.89 5.59 -6.79
CA LEU A 30 2.34 5.60 -6.65
C LEU A 30 2.85 4.35 -5.93
N TYR A 31 2.22 3.96 -4.80
CA TYR A 31 2.63 2.77 -4.06
C TYR A 31 2.47 1.47 -4.87
N VAL A 32 1.35 1.31 -5.57
CA VAL A 32 1.09 0.14 -6.42
C VAL A 32 2.10 0.05 -7.56
N THR A 33 2.44 1.19 -8.17
CA THR A 33 3.45 1.23 -9.25
C THR A 33 4.79 0.71 -8.76
N GLU A 34 5.29 1.24 -7.64
CA GLU A 34 6.56 0.80 -7.03
C GLU A 34 6.51 -0.66 -6.58
N TYR A 35 5.42 -1.08 -5.93
CA TYR A 35 5.25 -2.47 -5.49
C TYR A 35 5.28 -3.44 -6.68
N ASN A 36 4.52 -3.16 -7.74
CA ASN A 36 4.48 -4.00 -8.93
C ASN A 36 5.81 -4.06 -9.67
N GLN A 37 6.59 -2.96 -9.69
CA GLN A 37 7.95 -2.97 -10.22
C GLN A 37 8.85 -3.95 -9.46
N ARG A 38 8.73 -4.02 -8.13
CA ARG A 38 9.51 -4.95 -7.30
C ARG A 38 9.09 -6.41 -7.48
N VAL A 39 7.78 -6.67 -7.64
CA VAL A 39 7.27 -8.02 -7.98
C VAL A 39 7.90 -8.54 -9.27
N MET A 40 8.15 -7.68 -10.26
CA MET A 40 8.78 -8.07 -11.53
C MET A 40 10.31 -8.26 -11.45
N GLN A 41 10.93 -7.96 -10.31
CA GLN A 41 12.38 -8.00 -10.12
C GLN A 41 12.77 -8.97 -8.97
N PRO A 42 12.41 -10.26 -9.05
CA PRO A 42 12.66 -11.24 -7.98
C PRO A 42 14.15 -11.52 -7.74
N GLN A 43 15.03 -11.10 -8.66
CA GLN A 43 16.49 -11.17 -8.49
C GLN A 43 17.02 -10.06 -7.56
N LEU A 44 16.27 -8.97 -7.40
CA LEU A 44 16.66 -7.79 -6.61
C LEU A 44 15.85 -7.67 -5.31
N PHE A 45 14.62 -8.18 -5.30
CA PHE A 45 13.71 -8.08 -4.16
C PHE A 45 13.23 -9.46 -3.72
N ASP A 46 13.05 -9.64 -2.41
CA ASP A 46 12.61 -10.91 -1.82
C ASP A 46 11.22 -11.31 -2.36
N PRO A 47 11.11 -12.42 -3.12
CA PRO A 47 9.84 -12.88 -3.67
C PRO A 47 8.79 -13.23 -2.61
N ASN A 48 9.21 -13.51 -1.37
CA ASN A 48 8.27 -13.77 -0.27
C ASN A 48 7.57 -12.50 0.22
N LEU A 49 8.14 -11.33 -0.04
CA LEU A 49 7.54 -10.02 0.28
C LEU A 49 6.73 -9.47 -0.90
N TYR A 50 7.17 -9.73 -2.12
CA TYR A 50 6.59 -9.21 -3.37
C TYR A 50 5.97 -10.34 -4.19
N ILE A 51 4.88 -10.90 -3.66
CA ILE A 51 4.29 -12.15 -4.15
C ILE A 51 3.55 -11.97 -5.49
N LEU A 52 2.66 -10.97 -5.59
CA LEU A 52 1.76 -10.80 -6.72
C LEU A 52 1.51 -9.33 -7.03
N GLN A 53 1.40 -8.98 -8.31
CA GLN A 53 1.05 -7.63 -8.71
C GLN A 53 -0.36 -7.26 -8.25
N ILE A 54 -0.54 -6.00 -7.89
CA ILE A 54 -1.83 -5.41 -7.55
C ILE A 54 -2.37 -4.73 -8.80
N ASN A 55 -3.49 -5.22 -9.34
CA ASN A 55 -4.19 -4.52 -10.42
C ASN A 55 -5.01 -3.36 -9.84
N TYR A 56 -4.49 -2.14 -9.98
CA TYR A 56 -5.12 -0.92 -9.49
C TYR A 56 -5.28 0.08 -10.64
N GLU A 57 -6.50 0.17 -11.17
CA GLU A 57 -6.82 0.93 -12.37
C GLU A 57 -7.24 2.36 -12.01
N GLN A 58 -6.66 3.35 -12.70
CA GLN A 58 -6.86 4.76 -12.33
C GLN A 58 -8.28 5.28 -12.59
N GLN A 59 -9.00 4.66 -13.52
CA GLN A 59 -10.37 5.03 -13.92
C GLN A 59 -11.44 4.27 -13.14
N THR A 60 -11.05 3.34 -12.28
CA THR A 60 -11.97 2.51 -11.51
C THR A 60 -12.12 3.08 -10.11
N ASP A 61 -13.36 3.42 -9.73
CA ASP A 61 -13.68 3.83 -8.36
C ASP A 61 -13.86 2.59 -7.48
N TYR A 62 -12.79 2.24 -6.76
CA TYR A 62 -12.81 1.16 -5.77
C TYR A 62 -13.50 1.57 -4.45
N GLY A 63 -13.90 2.83 -4.31
CA GLY A 63 -14.50 3.39 -3.12
C GLY A 63 -13.49 3.73 -2.03
N TYR A 64 -13.97 4.49 -1.04
CA TYR A 64 -13.15 5.00 0.06
C TYR A 64 -12.46 3.88 0.87
N GLU A 65 -13.22 2.85 1.24
CA GLU A 65 -12.73 1.80 2.14
C GLU A 65 -11.57 1.02 1.54
N VAL A 66 -11.67 0.62 0.27
CA VAL A 66 -10.59 -0.09 -0.42
C VAL A 66 -9.35 0.78 -0.49
N ASN A 67 -9.52 2.05 -0.86
CA ASN A 67 -8.42 3.01 -0.94
C ASN A 67 -7.74 3.23 0.42
N TYR A 68 -8.53 3.34 1.50
CA TYR A 68 -8.02 3.50 2.86
C TYR A 68 -7.25 2.25 3.32
N LEU A 69 -7.79 1.06 3.10
CA LEU A 69 -7.14 -0.20 3.48
C LEU A 69 -5.84 -0.42 2.70
N LEU A 70 -5.85 -0.16 1.39
CA LEU A 70 -4.67 -0.31 0.53
C LEU A 70 -3.55 0.66 0.93
N TYR A 71 -3.88 1.93 1.19
CA TYR A 71 -2.93 2.93 1.64
C TYR A 71 -2.26 2.52 2.96
N ASN A 72 -3.07 2.12 3.94
CA ASN A 72 -2.57 1.66 5.24
C ASN A 72 -1.76 0.37 5.12
N TYR A 73 -2.09 -0.52 4.20
CA TYR A 73 -1.29 -1.72 3.94
C TYR A 73 0.12 -1.37 3.48
N PHE A 74 0.29 -0.39 2.59
CA PHE A 74 1.64 0.03 2.21
C PHE A 74 2.43 0.63 3.35
N LEU A 75 1.80 1.46 4.21
CA LEU A 75 2.45 1.99 5.42
C LEU A 75 2.84 0.89 6.40
N PHE A 76 1.96 -0.09 6.60
CA PHE A 76 2.25 -1.26 7.40
C PHE A 76 3.43 -2.03 6.83
N PHE A 77 3.43 -2.27 5.52
CA PHE A 77 4.46 -3.02 4.81
C PHE A 77 5.84 -2.33 4.92
N GLU A 78 5.89 -1.01 4.75
CA GLU A 78 7.11 -0.22 4.95
C GLU A 78 7.65 -0.39 6.38
N LYS A 79 6.78 -0.31 7.39
CA LYS A 79 7.16 -0.48 8.80
C LYS A 79 7.60 -1.90 9.13
N GLN A 80 6.82 -2.90 8.73
CA GLN A 80 6.99 -4.30 9.08
C GLN A 80 8.23 -4.89 8.43
N TYR A 81 8.43 -4.59 7.14
CA TYR A 81 9.51 -5.17 6.34
C TYR A 81 10.68 -4.21 6.11
N ARG A 82 10.66 -3.04 6.78
CA ARG A 82 11.66 -1.97 6.65
C ARG A 82 11.90 -1.55 5.18
N GLN A 83 10.84 -1.59 4.39
CA GLN A 83 10.86 -1.19 3.00
C GLN A 83 10.55 0.30 2.87
N ARG A 84 10.97 0.91 1.77
CA ARG A 84 10.66 2.31 1.46
C ARG A 84 10.22 2.41 0.02
N PHE A 85 8.94 2.68 -0.22
CA PHE A 85 8.38 2.90 -1.55
C PHE A 85 8.45 4.36 -1.97
N MET A 86 8.26 5.28 -1.02
CA MET A 86 8.37 6.71 -1.31
C MET A 86 9.46 7.34 -0.47
N VAL A 87 10.30 8.14 -1.12
CA VAL A 87 11.13 9.10 -0.40
C VAL A 87 10.17 10.16 0.15
N SER A 88 9.77 10.02 1.42
CA SER A 88 9.23 11.16 2.15
C SER A 88 10.31 12.24 2.10
N ARG A 89 10.12 13.27 1.27
CA ARG A 89 10.81 14.54 1.44
C ARG A 89 10.18 15.12 2.69
N GLY A 90 10.80 14.82 3.82
CA GLY A 90 10.51 15.51 5.08
C GLY A 90 10.86 16.98 4.97
#